data_AF-A0A7X9XFX7-F1
#
_entry.id   AF-A0A7X9XFX7-F1
#
_cell.length_a   1.000
_cell.length_b   1.000
_cell.length_c   1.000
_cell.angle_alpha   90.00
_cell.angle_beta   90.00
_cell.angle_gamma   90.00
#
_symmetry.space_group_name_H-M   'P 1'
#
loop_
_entity.id
_entity.type
_entity.pdbx_description
1 polymer ?
#
loop_
_entity_poly.entity_id
_entity_poly.type
_entity_poly.pdbx_seq_one_letter_code
_entity_poly.pdbx_strand_id
1 'polypeptide(L)'
;MVRSKAGIEKYANLSGVAYTMCITLSFINEQFSKYQFQSPQEFKYYLSECILKELFIGKLLKTLQSTKNIITIKDAVNYFASQDGVS
;
A
#
# COMPACT_ATOMS: atom_id res chain seq x y z
N MET A 1 8.11 -25.53 18.96
CA MET A 1 7.72 -24.14 18.63
C MET A 1 6.32 -23.89 19.16
N VAL A 2 6.17 -23.53 20.44
CA VAL A 2 4.85 -23.38 21.10
C VAL A 2 4.49 -21.90 21.07
N ARG A 3 3.49 -21.52 20.27
CA ARG A 3 2.92 -20.17 20.34
C ARG A 3 2.26 -20.02 21.71
N SER A 4 2.71 -19.07 22.53
CA SER A 4 2.09 -18.83 23.84
C SER A 4 0.65 -18.35 23.64
N LYS A 5 -0.24 -18.68 24.59
CA LYS A 5 -1.63 -18.19 24.59
C LYS A 5 -1.69 -16.67 24.39
N ALA A 6 -0.83 -15.94 25.11
CA ALA A 6 -0.70 -14.49 25.00
C ALA A 6 -0.23 -14.02 23.61
N GLY A 7 0.63 -14.79 22.92
CA GLY A 7 1.05 -14.48 21.56
C GLY A 7 -0.08 -14.64 20.54
N ILE A 8 -0.90 -15.68 20.68
CA ILE A 8 -2.06 -15.92 19.82
C ILE A 8 -3.09 -14.80 19.99
N GLU A 9 -3.38 -14.43 21.25
CA GLU A 9 -4.33 -13.37 21.57
C GLU A 9 -3.90 -12.01 21.00
N LYS A 10 -2.63 -11.63 21.20
CA LYS A 10 -2.08 -10.39 20.60
C LYS A 10 -2.18 -10.41 19.08
N TYR A 11 -1.91 -11.53 18.43
CA TYR A 11 -2.00 -11.65 16.98
C TYR A 11 -3.45 -11.52 16.49
N ALA A 12 -4.39 -12.19 17.15
CA ALA A 12 -5.81 -12.09 16.82
C ALA A 12 -6.31 -10.64 16.95
N ASN A 13 -5.94 -9.96 18.05
CA ASN A 13 -6.29 -8.56 18.28
C ASN A 13 -5.70 -7.64 17.20
N LEU A 14 -4.41 -7.82 16.87
CA LEU A 14 -3.77 -7.04 15.81
C LEU A 14 -4.45 -7.26 14.45
N SER A 15 -4.82 -8.50 14.13
CA SER A 15 -5.55 -8.82 12.91
C SER A 15 -6.93 -8.15 12.88
N GLY A 16 -7.64 -8.13 14.01
CA GLY A 16 -8.92 -7.43 14.14
C GLY A 16 -8.77 -5.92 13.91
N VAL A 17 -7.77 -5.30 14.53
CA VAL A 17 -7.48 -3.87 14.36
C VAL A 17 -7.12 -3.54 12.90
N ALA A 18 -6.28 -4.36 12.26
CA ALA A 18 -5.91 -4.17 10.85
C ALA A 18 -7.12 -4.30 9.90
N TYR A 19 -8.00 -5.26 10.18
CA TYR A 19 -9.24 -5.46 9.41
C TYR A 19 -10.17 -4.26 9.55
N THR A 20 -10.40 -3.78 10.78
CA THR A 20 -11.22 -2.59 11.04
C THR A 20 -10.64 -1.35 10.38
N MET A 21 -9.32 -1.17 10.40
CA MET A 21 -8.67 -0.06 9.68
C MET A 21 -8.94 -0.10 8.17
N CYS A 22 -8.91 -1.28 7.54
CA CYS A 22 -9.23 -1.43 6.12
C CYS A 22 -10.67 -0.99 5.83
N ILE A 23 -11.62 -1.32 6.70
CA ILE A 23 -13.00 -0.85 6.56
C ILE A 23 -13.05 0.67 6.73
N THR A 24 -12.58 1.20 7.85
CA THR A 24 -12.75 2.62 8.15
C THR A 24 -12.05 3.52 7.12
N LEU A 25 -10.89 3.10 6.60
CA LEU A 25 -10.13 3.87 5.61
C LEU A 25 -10.90 4.11 4.30
N SER A 26 -11.73 3.14 3.86
CA SER A 26 -12.55 3.32 2.65
C SER A 26 -13.68 4.33 2.84
N PHE A 27 -14.09 4.59 4.08
CA PHE A 27 -15.07 5.62 4.43
C PHE A 27 -14.46 6.99 4.70
N ILE A 28 -13.20 7.05 5.17
CA ILE A 28 -12.51 8.31 5.48
C ILE A 28 -12.02 9.01 4.22
N ASN A 29 -11.49 8.28 3.24
CA ASN A 29 -10.88 8.85 2.05
C ASN A 29 -11.74 8.58 0.80
N GLU A 30 -12.16 9.64 0.12
CA GLU A 30 -12.98 9.57 -1.09
C GLU A 30 -12.31 8.77 -2.23
N GLN A 31 -10.97 8.74 -2.30
CA GLN A 31 -10.24 7.93 -3.28
C GLN A 31 -10.53 6.43 -3.15
N PHE A 32 -10.95 5.99 -1.96
CA PHE A 32 -11.27 4.60 -1.66
C PHE A 32 -12.78 4.35 -1.54
N SER A 33 -13.63 5.33 -1.87
CA SER A 33 -15.09 5.23 -1.80
C SER A 33 -15.65 4.02 -2.53
N LYS A 34 -15.03 3.62 -3.65
CA LYS A 34 -15.35 2.40 -4.42
C LYS A 34 -15.31 1.11 -3.58
N TYR A 35 -14.54 1.09 -2.49
CA TYR A 35 -14.31 -0.08 -1.65
C TYR A 35 -15.16 -0.10 -0.36
N GLN A 36 -16.02 0.90 -0.12
CA GLN A 36 -16.82 1.04 1.10
C GLN A 36 -17.72 -0.17 1.39
N PHE A 37 -18.34 -0.71 0.34
CA PHE A 37 -19.27 -1.83 0.42
C PHE A 37 -18.69 -3.13 -0.15
N GLN A 38 -17.39 -3.14 -0.46
CA GLN A 38 -16.69 -4.32 -0.94
C GLN A 38 -16.13 -5.15 0.21
N SER A 39 -15.60 -6.32 -0.13
CA SER A 39 -14.92 -7.16 0.85
C SER A 39 -13.67 -6.43 1.36
N PRO A 40 -13.48 -6.28 2.69
CA PRO A 40 -12.29 -5.60 3.22
C PRO A 40 -10.98 -6.31 2.85
N GLN A 41 -11.05 -7.61 2.52
CA GLN A 41 -9.94 -8.39 1.98
C GLN A 41 -9.53 -7.92 0.58
N GLU A 42 -10.48 -7.54 -0.27
CA GLU A 42 -10.20 -6.99 -1.60
C GLU A 42 -9.54 -5.61 -1.49
N PHE A 43 -10.06 -4.76 -0.61
CA PHE A 43 -9.44 -3.46 -0.34
C PHE A 43 -8.03 -3.61 0.23
N LYS A 44 -7.84 -4.52 1.19
CA LYS A 44 -6.52 -4.83 1.74
C LYS A 44 -5.55 -5.28 0.64
N TYR A 45 -5.99 -6.14 -0.28
CA TYR A 45 -5.17 -6.59 -1.39
C TYR A 45 -4.74 -5.43 -2.28
N TYR A 46 -5.70 -4.61 -2.72
CA TYR A 46 -5.44 -3.42 -3.53
C TYR A 46 -4.48 -2.45 -2.84
N LEU A 47 -4.72 -2.14 -1.56
CA LEU A 47 -3.86 -1.25 -0.78
C LEU A 47 -2.44 -1.81 -0.66
N SER A 48 -2.31 -3.12 -0.50
CA SER A 48 -1.00 -3.80 -0.44
C SER A 48 -0.26 -3.68 -1.77
N GLU A 49 -0.95 -3.85 -2.90
CA GLU A 49 -0.38 -3.65 -4.24
C GLU A 49 0.09 -2.21 -4.44
N CYS A 50 -0.69 -1.21 -4.03
CA CYS A 50 -0.30 0.19 -4.09
C CYS A 50 0.98 0.46 -3.27
N ILE A 51 1.03 -0.02 -2.02
CA ILE A 51 2.20 0.14 -1.15
C ILE A 51 3.43 -0.56 -1.75
N LEU A 52 3.26 -1.77 -2.27
CA LEU A 52 4.35 -2.52 -2.90
C LEU A 52 4.88 -1.81 -4.15
N LYS A 53 4.00 -1.29 -5.00
CA LYS A 53 4.38 -0.49 -6.17
C LYS A 53 5.15 0.76 -5.76
N GLU A 54 4.65 1.51 -4.78
CA GLU A 54 5.33 2.72 -4.30
C GLU A 54 6.70 2.40 -3.69
N LEU A 55 6.79 1.35 -2.86
CA LEU A 55 8.05 0.90 -2.28
C LEU A 55 9.04 0.46 -3.37
N PHE A 56 8.58 -0.30 -4.35
CA PHE A 56 9.42 -0.81 -5.43
C PHE A 56 9.90 0.31 -6.35
N ILE A 57 8.99 1.14 -6.85
CA ILE A 57 9.31 2.27 -7.74
C ILE A 57 10.18 3.27 -6.99
N GLY A 58 9.84 3.63 -5.75
CA GLY A 58 10.61 4.54 -4.93
C GLY A 58 12.02 4.03 -4.64
N LYS A 59 12.17 2.73 -4.34
CA LYS A 59 13.47 2.10 -4.11
C LYS A 59 14.28 2.00 -5.40
N LEU A 60 13.66 1.59 -6.50
CA LEU A 60 14.27 1.52 -7.84
C LEU A 60 14.78 2.91 -8.27
N LEU A 61 13.95 3.94 -8.14
CA LEU A 61 14.29 5.32 -8.47
C LEU A 61 15.48 5.80 -7.64
N LYS A 62 15.47 5.57 -6.31
CA LYS A 62 16.59 5.92 -5.43
C LYS A 62 17.88 5.20 -5.82
N THR A 63 17.82 3.90 -6.11
CA THR A 63 18.98 3.13 -6.55
C THR A 63 19.54 3.65 -7.87
N LEU A 64 18.67 3.96 -8.84
CA LEU A 64 19.09 4.47 -10.15
C LEU A 64 19.65 5.89 -10.09
N GLN A 65 19.03 6.78 -9.29
CA GLN A 65 19.55 8.12 -9.02
C GLN A 65 20.93 8.06 -8.38
N SER A 66 21.11 7.19 -7.37
CA SER A 66 22.41 7.02 -6.69
C SER A 66 23.49 6.40 -7.58
N THR A 67 23.11 5.56 -8.56
CA THR A 67 24.07 4.83 -9.40
C THR A 67 24.53 5.64 -10.61
N LYS A 68 23.71 6.57 -11.14
CA LYS A 68 24.06 7.29 -12.38
C LYS A 68 23.73 8.79 -12.43
N ASN A 69 23.21 9.41 -11.37
CA ASN A 69 22.79 10.83 -11.42
C ASN A 69 21.81 11.12 -12.59
N ILE A 70 20.99 10.14 -12.98
CA ILE A 70 20.12 10.22 -14.16
C ILE A 70 18.84 10.95 -13.77
N ILE A 71 18.82 12.24 -14.09
CA ILE A 71 17.66 13.13 -14.01
C ILE A 71 16.49 12.57 -14.86
N THR A 72 16.79 11.83 -15.93
CA THR A 72 15.84 11.30 -16.92
C THR A 72 14.84 10.25 -16.38
N ILE A 73 15.15 9.52 -15.30
CA ILE A 73 14.23 8.50 -14.76
C ILE A 73 13.14 9.15 -13.90
N LYS A 74 13.43 10.30 -13.28
CA LYS A 74 12.40 11.09 -12.60
C LYS A 74 11.31 11.53 -13.60
N ASP A 75 11.73 11.94 -14.79
CA ASP A 75 10.81 12.34 -15.85
C ASP A 75 10.02 11.14 -16.42
N ALA A 76 10.67 9.99 -16.57
CA ALA A 76 9.99 8.75 -16.98
C ALA A 76 8.99 8.25 -15.91
N VAL A 77 9.33 8.32 -14.63
CA VAL A 77 8.42 7.94 -13.52
C VAL A 77 7.25 8.91 -13.42
N ASN A 78 7.49 10.22 -13.58
CA ASN A 78 6.42 11.21 -13.65
C ASN A 78 5.50 10.96 -14.86
N TYR A 79 6.07 10.55 -15.99
CA TYR A 79 5.30 10.17 -17.17
C TYR A 79 4.40 8.95 -16.90
N PHE A 80 4.93 7.89 -16.28
CA PHE A 80 4.11 6.73 -15.91
C PHE A 80 3.07 7.05 -14.83
N ALA A 81 3.41 7.87 -13.83
CA ALA A 81 2.47 8.30 -12.80
C ALA A 81 1.33 9.17 -13.37
N SER A 82 1.61 9.97 -14.41
CA SER A 82 0.59 10.76 -15.12
C SER A 82 -0.33 9.92 -16.00
N GLN A 83 0.10 8.71 -16.39
CA GLN A 83 -0.70 7.76 -17.18
C GLN A 83 -1.65 6.91 -16.30
N ASP A 84 -1.35 6.75 -15.01
CA ASP A 84 -2.18 6.00 -14.04
C ASP A 84 -3.36 6.83 -13.46
N GLY A 85 -3.59 8.07 -13.93
CA GLY A 85 -4.87 8.77 -13.75
C GLY A 85 -5.19 9.26 -12.34
N VAL A 86 -4.20 9.75 -11.58
CA VAL A 86 -4.46 10.62 -10.41
C VAL A 86 -3.94 12.02 -10.75
N SER A 87 -4.82 12.82 -11.36
CA SER A 87 -4.75 14.29 -11.27
C SER A 87 -5.38 14.75 -9.96
#